data_AF-A0A7K2FQ24-F1
#
_entry.id   AF-A0A7K2FQ24-F1
#
_cell.length_a   1.000
_cell.length_b   1.000
_cell.length_c   1.000
_cell.angle_alpha   90.00
_cell.angle_beta   90.00
_cell.angle_gamma   90.00
#
_symmetry.space_group_name_H-M   'P 1'
#
loop_
_entity.id
_entity.type
_entity.pdbx_description
1 polymer ?
#
loop_
_entity_poly.entity_id
_entity_poly.type
_entity_poly.pdbx_seq_one_letter_code
_entity_poly.pdbx_strand_id
1 'polypeptide(L)'
;PLPPGARAVLRREHGEPGERDGLLYDRTPGGPVADGRDVRPRGQECRSGEPLLPSGTTVTPAVLGLAAAAGYDRLSVHRRPSVELLVLGDELLRSGVPRGGRVRDALGPMLPSWLHGLGAEVIGQHRISDRLGMLYEAVRRSPADVVITTGSTAAGPVDFLHDTLEMLEARLLVDSVAVRPGHPMLLAELPPAEDGRARRLVGLPGNPLAAVAGTLTLAGPLLRAL
;
A
#
# COMPACT_ATOMS: atom_id res chain seq x y z
N PRO A 1 -9.83 -28.46 26.92
CA PRO A 1 -11.31 -28.48 27.08
C PRO A 1 -11.64 -28.75 28.55
N LEU A 2 -12.72 -28.17 29.08
CA LEU A 2 -13.14 -28.42 30.45
C LEU A 2 -13.75 -29.84 30.56
N PRO A 3 -13.38 -30.67 31.56
CA PRO A 3 -13.98 -31.99 31.73
C PRO A 3 -15.49 -31.94 31.96
N PRO A 4 -16.25 -32.99 31.58
CA PRO A 4 -17.68 -33.07 31.88
C PRO A 4 -17.96 -32.87 33.37
N GLY A 5 -18.92 -32.00 33.69
CA GLY A 5 -19.32 -31.69 35.07
C GLY A 5 -18.47 -30.67 35.81
N ALA A 6 -17.29 -30.30 35.30
CA ALA A 6 -16.50 -29.21 35.88
C ALA A 6 -17.15 -27.85 35.58
N ARG A 7 -17.11 -26.94 36.56
CA ARG A 7 -17.80 -25.64 36.52
C ARG A 7 -16.87 -24.44 36.61
N ALA A 8 -15.65 -24.64 37.08
CA ALA A 8 -14.65 -23.59 37.26
C ALA A 8 -13.23 -24.20 37.23
N VAL A 9 -12.21 -23.33 37.20
CA VAL A 9 -10.80 -23.74 37.33
C VAL A 9 -10.21 -23.12 38.60
N LEU A 10 -9.69 -23.96 39.49
CA LEU A 10 -8.91 -23.52 40.65
C LEU A 10 -7.47 -23.24 40.20
N ARG A 11 -7.01 -21.99 40.35
CA ARG A 11 -5.63 -21.63 40.07
C ARG A 11 -4.70 -22.20 41.14
N ARG A 12 -3.50 -22.65 40.73
CA ARG A 12 -2.54 -23.30 41.64
C ARG A 12 -2.15 -22.39 42.81
N GLU A 13 -1.99 -21.10 42.56
CA GLU A 13 -1.66 -20.10 43.57
C GLU A 13 -2.74 -19.89 44.65
N HIS A 14 -3.97 -20.37 44.42
CA HIS A 14 -5.09 -20.26 45.37
C HIS A 14 -5.47 -21.61 46.00
N GLY A 15 -4.73 -22.67 45.70
CA GLY A 15 -4.99 -23.99 46.24
C GLY A 15 -3.80 -24.52 47.05
N GLU A 16 -4.09 -25.44 47.95
CA GLU A 16 -3.07 -26.18 48.71
C GLU A 16 -3.01 -27.63 48.24
N PRO A 17 -1.81 -28.16 47.92
CA PRO A 17 -1.68 -29.55 47.52
C PRO A 17 -1.96 -30.48 48.70
N GLY A 18 -2.78 -31.50 48.49
CA GLY A 18 -2.98 -32.58 49.43
C GLY A 18 -1.72 -33.43 49.57
N GLU A 19 -1.31 -33.69 50.80
CA GLU A 19 -0.06 -34.39 51.12
C GLU A 19 0.00 -35.84 50.63
N ARG A 20 -1.14 -36.45 50.27
CA ARG A 20 -1.26 -37.91 50.04
C ARG A 20 -1.85 -38.32 48.70
N ASP A 21 -2.59 -37.43 48.03
CA ASP A 21 -3.35 -37.75 46.81
C ASP A 21 -2.92 -36.91 45.60
N GLY A 22 -2.07 -35.89 45.81
CA GLY A 22 -1.63 -34.98 44.76
C GLY A 22 -2.75 -34.06 44.24
N LEU A 23 -3.90 -33.99 44.94
CA LEU A 23 -5.01 -33.12 44.56
C LEU A 23 -4.77 -31.70 45.06
N LEU A 24 -5.31 -30.71 44.34
CA LEU A 24 -5.28 -29.31 44.75
C LEU A 24 -6.61 -28.95 45.43
N TYR A 25 -6.55 -28.55 46.69
CA TYR A 25 -7.71 -28.20 47.49
C TYR A 25 -7.91 -26.68 47.51
N ASP A 26 -9.13 -26.23 47.24
CA ASP A 26 -9.50 -24.82 47.35
C ASP A 26 -9.48 -24.39 48.82
N ARG A 27 -8.64 -23.41 49.15
CA ARG A 27 -8.59 -22.77 50.47
C ARG A 27 -8.76 -21.26 50.38
N THR A 28 -9.38 -20.78 49.30
CA THR A 28 -9.55 -19.34 49.05
C THR A 28 -10.34 -18.69 50.20
N PRO A 29 -9.77 -17.68 50.90
CA PRO A 29 -10.51 -16.94 51.91
C PRO A 29 -11.70 -16.20 51.28
N GLY A 30 -12.93 -16.54 51.67
CA GLY A 30 -14.15 -15.92 51.12
C GLY A 30 -15.14 -16.88 50.45
N GLY A 31 -14.84 -18.18 50.39
CA GLY A 31 -15.75 -19.22 49.89
C GLY A 31 -15.21 -19.95 48.66
N PRO A 32 -15.96 -20.96 48.16
CA PRO A 32 -15.51 -21.80 47.04
C PRO A 32 -15.36 -20.99 45.74
N VAL A 33 -14.50 -21.46 44.83
CA VAL A 33 -14.37 -20.91 43.47
C VAL A 33 -15.75 -20.82 42.80
N ALA A 34 -16.12 -19.62 42.34
CA ALA A 34 -17.39 -19.38 41.66
C ALA A 34 -17.48 -20.10 40.31
N ASP A 35 -18.69 -20.53 39.96
CA ASP A 35 -19.00 -21.09 38.63
C ASP A 35 -18.54 -20.13 37.51
N GLY A 36 -17.89 -20.68 36.48
CA GLY A 36 -17.36 -19.94 35.35
C GLY A 36 -16.01 -19.26 35.59
N ARG A 37 -15.47 -19.28 36.82
CA ARG A 37 -14.16 -18.67 37.11
C ARG A 37 -13.06 -19.34 36.30
N ASP A 38 -12.29 -18.51 35.58
CA ASP A 38 -11.16 -18.93 34.75
C ASP A 38 -11.55 -19.97 33.66
N VAL A 39 -12.83 -20.01 33.30
CA VAL A 39 -13.34 -20.77 32.16
C VAL A 39 -13.58 -19.81 31.01
N ARG A 40 -13.08 -20.15 29.83
CA ARG A 40 -13.41 -19.45 28.59
C ARG A 40 -14.49 -20.22 27.83
N PRO A 41 -15.75 -19.75 27.78
CA PRO A 41 -16.81 -20.44 27.07
C PRO A 41 -16.50 -20.56 25.57
N ARG A 42 -17.07 -21.58 24.91
CA ARG A 42 -16.93 -21.74 23.46
C ARG A 42 -17.48 -20.51 22.75
N GLY A 43 -16.67 -19.93 21.86
CA GLY A 43 -17.05 -18.75 21.08
C GLY A 43 -17.09 -17.46 21.90
N GLN A 44 -16.31 -17.38 23.00
CA GLN A 44 -16.13 -16.15 23.75
C GLN A 44 -15.43 -15.07 22.91
N GLU A 45 -14.43 -15.45 22.09
CA GLU A 45 -13.70 -14.50 21.25
C GLU A 45 -14.45 -14.17 19.97
N CYS A 46 -15.00 -15.18 19.29
CA CYS A 46 -15.81 -15.03 18.09
C CYS A 46 -16.69 -16.26 17.87
N ARG A 47 -17.83 -16.07 17.21
CA ARG A 47 -18.73 -17.18 16.85
C ARG A 47 -18.54 -17.56 15.38
N SER A 48 -18.85 -18.81 15.06
CA SER A 48 -18.90 -19.26 13.67
C SER A 48 -19.93 -18.45 12.88
N GLY A 49 -19.51 -17.95 11.70
CA GLY A 49 -20.34 -17.10 10.84
C GLY A 49 -20.26 -15.61 11.15
N GLU A 50 -19.58 -15.21 12.22
CA GLU A 50 -19.33 -13.80 12.52
C GLU A 50 -18.22 -13.23 11.61
N PRO A 51 -18.44 -12.08 10.96
CA PRO A 51 -17.37 -11.41 10.22
C PRO A 51 -16.26 -10.97 11.18
N LEU A 52 -15.05 -11.52 11.01
CA LEU A 52 -13.90 -11.17 11.84
C LEU A 52 -13.30 -9.81 11.47
N LEU A 53 -13.35 -9.45 10.19
CA LEU A 53 -12.79 -8.21 9.64
C LEU A 53 -13.69 -7.69 8.51
N PRO A 54 -13.86 -6.37 8.34
CA PRO A 54 -14.54 -5.82 7.18
C PRO A 54 -13.68 -5.99 5.91
N SER A 55 -14.35 -6.07 4.75
CA SER A 55 -13.68 -6.00 3.45
C SER A 55 -12.88 -4.69 3.32
N GLY A 56 -11.74 -4.74 2.63
CA GLY A 56 -10.81 -3.61 2.49
C GLY A 56 -9.86 -3.42 3.67
N THR A 57 -9.90 -4.29 4.69
CA THR A 57 -8.91 -4.25 5.78
C THR A 57 -7.51 -4.57 5.26
N THR A 58 -6.56 -3.66 5.49
CA THR A 58 -5.15 -3.91 5.18
C THR A 58 -4.61 -5.12 5.95
N VAL A 59 -4.00 -6.06 5.23
CA VAL A 59 -3.40 -7.25 5.83
C VAL A 59 -2.13 -6.86 6.60
N THR A 60 -2.27 -6.81 7.92
CA THR A 60 -1.16 -6.61 8.87
C THR A 60 -0.78 -7.95 9.53
N PRO A 61 0.35 -8.03 10.28
CA PRO A 61 0.67 -9.23 11.05
C PRO A 61 -0.45 -9.69 11.99
N ALA A 62 -1.22 -8.76 12.57
CA ALA A 62 -2.36 -9.09 13.41
C ALA A 62 -3.50 -9.76 12.62
N VAL A 63 -3.77 -9.27 11.40
CA VAL A 63 -4.75 -9.88 10.49
C VAL A 63 -4.34 -11.30 10.10
N LEU A 64 -3.04 -11.52 9.84
CA LEU A 64 -2.51 -12.85 9.55
C LEU A 64 -2.68 -13.80 10.75
N GLY A 65 -2.39 -13.34 11.96
CA GLY A 65 -2.60 -14.11 13.19
C GLY A 65 -4.07 -14.46 13.42
N LEU A 66 -4.97 -13.52 13.18
CA LEU A 66 -6.42 -13.73 13.29
C LEU A 66 -6.92 -14.75 12.25
N ALA A 67 -6.49 -14.62 10.99
CA ALA A 67 -6.84 -15.56 9.93
C ALA A 67 -6.37 -16.98 10.26
N ALA A 68 -5.12 -17.12 10.72
CA ALA A 68 -4.56 -18.40 11.12
C ALA A 68 -5.30 -19.01 12.34
N ALA A 69 -5.60 -18.20 13.36
CA ALA A 69 -6.36 -18.63 14.52
C ALA A 69 -7.80 -19.09 14.16
N ALA A 70 -8.37 -18.51 13.11
CA ALA A 70 -9.66 -18.90 12.56
C ALA A 70 -9.58 -20.04 11.53
N GLY A 71 -8.38 -20.56 11.22
CA GLY A 71 -8.19 -21.71 10.33
C GLY A 71 -8.19 -21.38 8.83
N TYR A 72 -7.88 -20.13 8.44
CA TYR A 72 -7.79 -19.72 7.04
C TYR A 72 -6.33 -19.71 6.54
N ASP A 73 -6.00 -20.64 5.64
CA ASP A 73 -4.66 -20.74 5.03
C ASP A 73 -4.43 -19.75 3.88
N ARG A 74 -5.51 -19.22 3.29
CA ARG A 74 -5.46 -18.30 2.16
C ARG A 74 -6.44 -17.14 2.37
N LEU A 75 -5.99 -15.94 2.00
CA LEU A 75 -6.80 -14.73 2.01
C LEU A 75 -6.99 -14.22 0.58
N SER A 76 -8.22 -13.89 0.23
CA SER A 76 -8.51 -13.12 -0.98
C SER A 76 -8.14 -11.66 -0.73
N VAL A 77 -7.26 -11.10 -1.55
CA VAL A 77 -6.79 -9.71 -1.44
C VAL A 77 -6.89 -9.02 -2.79
N HIS A 78 -6.93 -7.69 -2.77
CA HIS A 78 -6.76 -6.89 -3.98
C HIS A 78 -5.34 -7.10 -4.54
N ARG A 79 -5.24 -7.22 -5.86
CA ARG A 79 -3.93 -7.24 -6.53
C ARG A 79 -3.26 -5.89 -6.33
N ARG A 80 -1.93 -5.87 -6.33
CA ARG A 80 -1.20 -4.61 -6.34
C ARG A 80 -1.44 -3.88 -7.68
N PRO A 81 -1.66 -2.56 -7.69
CA PRO A 81 -1.67 -1.80 -8.93
C PRO A 81 -0.29 -1.82 -9.57
N SER A 82 -0.27 -2.06 -10.88
CA SER A 82 0.96 -2.03 -11.69
C SER A 82 1.30 -0.61 -12.10
N VAL A 83 2.59 -0.28 -12.05
CA VAL A 83 3.11 1.05 -12.34
C VAL A 83 4.24 0.98 -13.37
N GLU A 84 4.18 1.83 -14.38
CA GLU A 84 5.33 2.15 -15.23
C GLU A 84 5.87 3.54 -14.93
N LEU A 85 7.20 3.63 -14.75
CA LEU A 85 7.90 4.86 -14.43
C LEU A 85 8.62 5.40 -15.67
N LEU A 86 8.22 6.58 -16.14
CA LEU A 86 8.82 7.30 -17.25
C LEU A 86 9.66 8.45 -16.69
N VAL A 87 10.98 8.37 -16.86
CA VAL A 87 11.93 9.39 -16.41
C VAL A 87 12.32 10.27 -17.59
N LEU A 88 11.91 11.55 -17.56
CA LEU A 88 12.21 12.56 -18.57
C LEU A 88 13.37 13.45 -18.14
N GLY A 89 14.07 14.06 -19.10
CA GLY A 89 15.25 14.89 -18.88
C GLY A 89 16.45 14.41 -19.69
N ASP A 90 16.69 15.03 -20.84
CA ASP A 90 17.85 14.74 -21.71
C ASP A 90 19.19 15.04 -21.01
N GLU A 91 19.17 15.95 -20.03
CA GLU A 91 20.31 16.29 -19.19
C GLU A 91 20.68 15.19 -18.19
N LEU A 92 19.83 14.18 -17.95
CA LEU A 92 20.03 13.21 -16.87
C LEU A 92 21.07 12.13 -17.20
N LEU A 93 22.09 11.98 -16.37
CA LEU A 93 23.05 10.88 -16.42
C LEU A 93 22.47 9.60 -15.82
N ARG A 94 22.90 8.45 -16.36
CA ARG A 94 22.58 7.11 -15.84
C ARG A 94 23.42 6.72 -14.63
N SER A 95 24.70 7.01 -14.71
CA SER A 95 25.71 6.53 -13.78
C SER A 95 26.85 7.52 -13.58
N GLY A 96 27.57 7.36 -12.48
CA GLY A 96 28.67 8.22 -12.07
C GLY A 96 28.26 9.60 -11.54
N VAL A 97 29.27 10.44 -11.39
CA VAL A 97 29.19 11.82 -10.88
C VAL A 97 28.65 12.76 -11.98
N PRO A 98 27.84 13.79 -11.63
CA PRO A 98 27.47 14.89 -12.51
C PRO A 98 28.68 15.48 -13.26
N ARG A 99 28.53 15.72 -14.55
CA ARG A 99 29.63 16.20 -15.43
C ARG A 99 29.09 16.86 -16.69
N GLY A 100 29.83 17.83 -17.24
CA GLY A 100 29.51 18.47 -18.52
C GLY A 100 28.12 19.12 -18.54
N GLY A 101 27.73 19.81 -17.47
CA GLY A 101 26.42 20.46 -17.35
C GLY A 101 25.24 19.50 -17.10
N ARG A 102 25.50 18.19 -17.01
CA ARG A 102 24.48 17.16 -16.79
C ARG A 102 24.40 16.74 -15.34
N VAL A 103 23.18 16.51 -14.85
CA VAL A 103 22.89 16.08 -13.47
C VAL A 103 22.62 14.57 -13.42
N ARG A 104 22.81 13.96 -12.25
CA ARG A 104 22.55 12.52 -12.05
C ARG A 104 21.06 12.30 -11.80
N ASP A 105 20.48 11.33 -12.49
CA ASP A 105 19.13 10.84 -12.18
C ASP A 105 19.08 10.29 -10.74
N ALA A 106 18.31 10.98 -9.90
CA ALA A 106 18.05 10.60 -8.52
C ALA A 106 16.64 10.00 -8.34
N LEU A 107 15.71 10.26 -9.25
CA LEU A 107 14.32 9.79 -9.15
C LEU A 107 14.20 8.34 -9.56
N GLY A 108 14.90 7.96 -10.62
CA GLY A 108 14.91 6.60 -11.13
C GLY A 108 15.29 5.55 -10.07
N PRO A 109 16.39 5.70 -9.31
CA PRO A 109 16.71 4.77 -8.23
C PRO A 109 15.84 4.92 -6.98
N MET A 110 15.18 6.07 -6.78
CA MET A 110 14.46 6.37 -5.54
C MET A 110 12.99 5.92 -5.58
N LEU A 111 12.26 6.26 -6.64
CA LEU A 111 10.80 6.09 -6.71
C LEU A 111 10.33 4.64 -6.64
N PRO A 112 11.01 3.63 -7.22
CA PRO A 112 10.53 2.24 -7.16
C PRO A 112 10.31 1.73 -5.74
N SER A 113 11.21 2.07 -4.80
CA SER A 113 11.09 1.66 -3.39
C SER A 113 9.93 2.35 -2.69
N TRP A 114 9.70 3.64 -2.97
CA TRP A 114 8.55 4.37 -2.44
C TRP A 114 7.23 3.77 -2.94
N LEU A 115 7.14 3.50 -4.24
CA LEU A 115 5.95 2.91 -4.87
C LEU A 115 5.67 1.51 -4.33
N HIS A 116 6.70 0.70 -4.15
CA HIS A 116 6.57 -0.61 -3.50
C HIS A 116 6.04 -0.50 -2.07
N GLY A 117 6.59 0.43 -1.28
CA GLY A 117 6.12 0.71 0.09
C GLY A 117 4.68 1.22 0.14
N LEU A 118 4.21 1.87 -0.92
CA LEU A 118 2.82 2.31 -1.09
C LEU A 118 1.89 1.21 -1.64
N GLY A 119 2.38 -0.02 -1.82
CA GLY A 119 1.59 -1.17 -2.23
C GLY A 119 1.51 -1.39 -3.74
N ALA A 120 2.28 -0.66 -4.55
CA ALA A 120 2.33 -0.84 -5.99
C ALA A 120 3.41 -1.84 -6.44
N GLU A 121 3.28 -2.31 -7.67
CA GLU A 121 4.30 -3.10 -8.36
C GLU A 121 4.84 -2.32 -9.56
N VAL A 122 6.12 -1.96 -9.54
CA VAL A 122 6.75 -1.27 -10.67
C VAL A 122 7.17 -2.31 -11.71
N ILE A 123 6.46 -2.34 -12.84
CA ILE A 123 6.65 -3.33 -13.91
C ILE A 123 7.62 -2.85 -14.99
N GLY A 124 7.92 -1.55 -15.04
CA GLY A 124 8.81 -0.97 -16.02
C GLY A 124 9.37 0.39 -15.59
N GLN A 125 10.61 0.65 -16.02
CA GLN A 125 11.26 1.93 -15.85
C GLN A 125 11.94 2.33 -17.16
N HIS A 126 11.48 3.43 -17.76
CA HIS A 126 11.91 3.87 -19.06
C HIS A 126 12.40 5.30 -19.01
N ARG A 127 13.49 5.58 -19.73
CA ARG A 127 13.92 6.95 -19.97
C ARG A 127 13.37 7.42 -21.29
N ILE A 128 12.71 8.56 -21.26
CA ILE A 128 12.06 9.15 -22.42
C ILE A 128 12.81 10.44 -22.72
N SER A 129 13.23 10.61 -23.98
CA SER A 129 13.81 11.88 -24.41
C SER A 129 12.76 12.99 -24.34
N ASP A 130 13.17 14.24 -24.17
CA ASP A 130 12.27 15.39 -24.11
C ASP A 130 11.70 15.74 -25.49
N ARG A 131 10.86 14.85 -26.01
CA ARG A 131 10.18 14.96 -27.31
C ARG A 131 8.74 14.48 -27.16
N LEU A 132 7.79 15.32 -27.55
CA LEU A 132 6.35 15.06 -27.46
C LEU A 132 5.96 13.65 -27.95
N GLY A 133 6.35 13.29 -29.17
CA GLY A 133 5.99 11.99 -29.76
C GLY A 133 6.54 10.77 -29.00
N MET A 134 7.69 10.91 -28.33
CA MET A 134 8.28 9.82 -27.53
C MET A 134 7.52 9.63 -26.22
N LEU A 135 7.11 10.73 -25.57
CA LEU A 135 6.28 10.67 -24.37
C LEU A 135 4.89 10.14 -24.70
N TYR A 136 4.26 10.64 -25.75
CA TYR A 136 2.98 10.16 -26.25
C TYR A 136 2.99 8.65 -26.48
N GLU A 137 3.93 8.12 -27.27
CA GLU A 137 3.98 6.68 -27.54
C GLU A 137 4.27 5.84 -26.28
N ALA A 138 5.10 6.34 -25.36
CA ALA A 138 5.38 5.65 -24.10
C ALA A 138 4.13 5.55 -23.22
N VAL A 139 3.38 6.65 -23.05
CA VAL A 139 2.13 6.65 -22.27
C VAL A 139 1.06 5.81 -22.97
N ARG A 140 0.92 5.94 -24.29
CA ARG A 140 -0.08 5.20 -25.08
C ARG A 140 0.10 3.69 -24.98
N ARG A 141 1.34 3.20 -25.08
CA ARG A 141 1.64 1.75 -25.10
C ARG A 141 1.75 1.12 -23.72
N SER A 142 1.79 1.91 -22.66
CA SER A 142 1.98 1.40 -21.30
C SER A 142 0.85 0.43 -20.90
N PRO A 143 1.15 -0.82 -20.52
CA PRO A 143 0.14 -1.75 -20.01
C PRO A 143 -0.25 -1.47 -18.55
N ALA A 144 0.45 -0.59 -17.84
CA ALA A 144 0.27 -0.35 -16.41
C ALA A 144 -1.11 0.22 -16.07
N ASP A 145 -1.54 0.00 -14.82
CA ASP A 145 -2.72 0.67 -14.25
C ASP A 145 -2.45 2.16 -14.05
N VAL A 146 -1.22 2.49 -13.62
CA VAL A 146 -0.76 3.85 -13.40
C VAL A 146 0.55 4.10 -14.14
N VAL A 147 0.57 5.14 -14.97
CA VAL A 147 1.80 5.67 -15.54
C VAL A 147 2.29 6.81 -14.65
N ILE A 148 3.55 6.79 -14.26
CA ILE A 148 4.16 7.90 -13.51
C ILE A 148 5.23 8.53 -14.38
N THR A 149 5.12 9.83 -14.62
CA THR A 149 6.17 10.60 -15.31
C THR A 149 6.96 11.43 -14.31
N THR A 150 8.24 11.65 -14.56
CA THR A 150 9.05 12.58 -13.76
C THR A 150 9.68 13.64 -14.65
N GLY A 151 9.50 14.91 -14.33
CA GLY A 151 9.91 16.02 -15.19
C GLY A 151 8.80 16.43 -16.17
N SER A 152 9.08 17.42 -17.02
CA SER A 152 8.13 17.98 -18.01
C SER A 152 6.78 18.45 -17.46
N THR A 153 6.69 18.72 -16.16
CA THR A 153 5.46 19.12 -15.45
C THR A 153 5.39 20.60 -15.13
N ALA A 154 6.52 21.30 -15.18
CA ALA A 154 6.55 22.73 -14.89
C ALA A 154 6.19 23.54 -16.15
N ALA A 155 5.51 24.67 -15.95
CA ALA A 155 5.25 25.71 -16.95
C ALA A 155 6.57 26.32 -17.46
N GLY A 156 7.32 25.55 -18.23
CA GLY A 156 8.43 25.98 -19.06
C GLY A 156 7.95 26.22 -20.49
N PRO A 157 8.85 26.64 -21.40
CA PRO A 157 8.50 26.94 -22.79
C PRO A 157 7.96 25.73 -23.58
N VAL A 158 8.06 24.51 -23.04
CA VAL A 158 7.46 23.32 -23.64
C VAL A 158 6.94 22.40 -22.53
N ASP A 159 5.62 22.20 -22.48
CA ASP A 159 4.95 21.32 -21.53
C ASP A 159 4.45 20.07 -22.26
N PHE A 160 5.39 19.16 -22.53
CA PHE A 160 5.07 17.96 -23.30
C PHE A 160 4.05 17.06 -22.61
N LEU A 161 3.87 17.17 -21.29
CA LEU A 161 2.95 16.31 -20.58
C LEU A 161 1.51 16.74 -20.82
N HIS A 162 1.20 18.03 -20.72
CA HIS A 162 -0.13 18.54 -21.06
C HIS A 162 -0.48 18.28 -22.52
N ASP A 163 0.45 18.56 -23.45
CA ASP A 163 0.28 18.26 -24.88
C ASP A 163 0.03 16.76 -25.11
N THR A 164 0.76 15.88 -24.42
CA THR A 164 0.56 14.42 -24.50
C THR A 164 -0.81 14.01 -24.00
N LEU A 165 -1.26 14.58 -22.88
CA LEU A 165 -2.58 14.28 -22.30
C LEU A 165 -3.70 14.74 -23.23
N GLU A 166 -3.59 15.91 -23.84
CA GLU A 166 -4.54 16.41 -24.82
C GLU A 166 -4.60 15.50 -26.06
N MET A 167 -3.45 15.12 -26.62
CA MET A 167 -3.38 14.21 -27.77
C MET A 167 -3.95 12.82 -27.47
N LEU A 168 -3.87 12.36 -26.22
CA LEU A 168 -4.46 11.10 -25.78
C LEU A 168 -5.94 11.21 -25.45
N GLU A 169 -6.56 12.40 -25.54
CA GLU A 169 -7.92 12.65 -25.06
C GLU A 169 -8.09 12.27 -23.58
N ALA A 170 -7.03 12.44 -22.79
CA ALA A 170 -7.03 12.16 -21.36
C ALA A 170 -7.81 13.25 -20.60
N ARG A 171 -8.47 12.84 -19.53
CA ARG A 171 -9.22 13.76 -18.66
C ARG A 171 -8.35 14.20 -17.49
N LEU A 172 -7.97 15.47 -17.46
CA LEU A 172 -7.23 16.05 -16.35
C LEU A 172 -8.12 16.13 -15.10
N LEU A 173 -7.68 15.51 -14.00
CA LEU A 173 -8.40 15.47 -12.72
C LEU A 173 -7.86 16.51 -11.75
N VAL A 174 -6.54 16.66 -11.75
CA VAL A 174 -5.78 17.65 -10.99
C VAL A 174 -4.72 18.19 -11.93
N ASP A 175 -4.82 19.47 -12.25
CA ASP A 175 -3.90 20.18 -13.15
C ASP A 175 -2.64 20.64 -12.42
N SER A 176 -2.81 21.12 -11.20
CA SER A 176 -1.71 21.47 -10.29
C SER A 176 -2.20 21.42 -8.85
N VAL A 177 -1.26 21.48 -7.91
CA VAL A 177 -1.58 21.52 -6.48
C VAL A 177 -0.97 22.77 -5.86
N ALA A 178 -1.74 23.51 -5.04
CA ALA A 178 -1.23 24.65 -4.29
C ALA A 178 -0.37 24.18 -3.10
N VAL A 179 0.85 23.74 -3.37
CA VAL A 179 1.77 23.15 -2.38
C VAL A 179 3.22 23.55 -2.65
N ARG A 180 4.04 23.53 -1.60
CA ARG A 180 5.49 23.69 -1.70
C ARG A 180 6.19 22.63 -0.84
N PRO A 181 7.10 21.81 -1.39
CA PRO A 181 7.40 21.65 -2.82
C PRO A 181 6.31 20.81 -3.53
N GLY A 182 6.28 20.85 -4.85
CA GLY A 182 5.43 19.95 -5.64
C GLY A 182 4.32 20.60 -6.46
N HIS A 183 4.26 21.94 -6.52
CA HIS A 183 3.21 22.65 -7.25
C HIS A 183 2.81 22.07 -8.62
N PRO A 184 3.74 21.72 -9.54
CA PRO A 184 3.38 21.23 -10.86
C PRO A 184 2.97 19.75 -10.91
N MET A 185 2.71 19.09 -9.77
CA MET A 185 2.21 17.73 -9.79
C MET A 185 0.78 17.68 -10.35
N LEU A 186 0.49 16.65 -11.15
CA LEU A 186 -0.82 16.49 -11.78
C LEU A 186 -1.31 15.04 -11.74
N LEU A 187 -2.61 14.87 -11.92
CA LEU A 187 -3.29 13.59 -12.01
C LEU A 187 -4.28 13.63 -13.18
N ALA A 188 -4.18 12.65 -14.06
CA ALA A 188 -5.09 12.50 -15.19
C ALA A 188 -5.66 11.08 -15.26
N GLU A 189 -6.85 10.98 -15.85
CA GLU A 189 -7.46 9.76 -16.32
C GLU A 189 -7.10 9.57 -17.79
N LEU A 190 -6.38 8.47 -18.08
CA LEU A 190 -6.07 8.08 -19.44
C LEU A 190 -7.26 7.34 -20.05
N PRO A 191 -7.37 7.29 -21.39
CA PRO A 191 -8.27 6.35 -22.04
C PRO A 191 -8.09 4.93 -21.49
N PRO A 192 -9.17 4.17 -21.34
CA PRO A 192 -9.09 2.79 -20.86
C PRO A 192 -8.17 1.97 -21.76
N ALA A 193 -7.53 0.95 -21.20
CA ALA A 193 -6.84 -0.06 -22.01
C ALA A 193 -7.81 -0.77 -22.95
N GLU A 194 -7.27 -1.48 -23.95
CA GLU A 194 -8.06 -2.29 -24.89
C GLU A 194 -8.96 -3.32 -24.19
N ASP A 195 -8.55 -3.79 -23.01
CA ASP A 195 -9.31 -4.70 -22.13
C ASP A 195 -10.39 -4.00 -21.30
N GLY A 196 -10.60 -2.69 -21.48
CA GLY A 196 -11.56 -1.87 -20.74
C GLY A 196 -11.09 -1.39 -19.36
N ARG A 197 -9.85 -1.72 -18.96
CA ARG A 197 -9.32 -1.35 -17.64
C ARG A 197 -9.05 0.15 -17.55
N ALA A 198 -9.49 0.74 -16.45
CA ALA A 198 -9.22 2.15 -16.15
C ALA A 198 -7.72 2.38 -15.94
N ARG A 199 -7.19 3.45 -16.52
CA ARG A 199 -5.78 3.83 -16.44
C ARG A 199 -5.64 5.25 -15.92
N ARG A 200 -4.56 5.51 -15.19
CA ARG A 200 -4.27 6.83 -14.60
C ARG A 200 -2.85 7.26 -14.92
N LEU A 201 -2.62 8.56 -14.98
CA LEU A 201 -1.30 9.14 -15.07
C LEU A 201 -1.06 10.08 -13.88
N VAL A 202 0.08 9.94 -13.23
CA VAL A 202 0.56 10.90 -12.24
C VAL A 202 1.79 11.59 -12.80
N GLY A 203 1.71 12.90 -13.01
CA GLY A 203 2.84 13.72 -13.40
C GLY A 203 3.57 14.23 -12.16
N LEU A 204 4.84 13.85 -12.01
CA LEU A 204 5.67 14.30 -10.91
C LEU A 204 6.67 15.39 -11.36
N PRO A 205 6.96 16.38 -10.51
CA PRO A 205 8.04 17.34 -10.73
C PRO A 205 9.40 16.67 -10.94
N GLY A 206 10.27 17.27 -11.75
CA GLY A 206 11.65 16.78 -11.95
C GLY A 206 12.58 16.97 -10.73
N ASN A 207 12.21 17.87 -9.81
CA ASN A 207 12.97 18.06 -8.58
C ASN A 207 12.74 16.88 -7.61
N PRO A 208 13.80 16.24 -7.06
CA PRO A 208 13.67 15.05 -6.22
C PRO A 208 12.73 15.18 -5.02
N LEU A 209 12.85 16.27 -4.26
CA LEU A 209 12.02 16.48 -3.07
C LEU A 209 10.55 16.71 -3.46
N ALA A 210 10.32 17.46 -4.53
CA ALA A 210 8.99 17.74 -5.06
C ALA A 210 8.31 16.48 -5.63
N ALA A 211 9.07 15.60 -6.29
CA ALA A 211 8.56 14.32 -6.78
C ALA A 211 8.17 13.38 -5.63
N VAL A 212 8.97 13.31 -4.56
CA VAL A 212 8.63 12.52 -3.36
C VAL A 212 7.37 13.07 -2.70
N ALA A 213 7.25 14.40 -2.61
CA ALA A 213 6.03 15.03 -2.12
C ALA A 213 4.81 14.58 -2.95
N GLY A 214 4.86 14.71 -4.28
CA GLY A 214 3.77 14.26 -5.16
C GLY A 214 3.52 12.74 -5.11
N THR A 215 4.55 11.93 -4.92
CA THR A 215 4.42 10.48 -4.74
C THR A 215 3.62 10.16 -3.48
N LEU A 216 3.89 10.86 -2.37
CA LEU A 216 3.20 10.62 -1.09
C LEU A 216 1.81 11.24 -1.02
N THR A 217 1.62 12.42 -1.62
CA THR A 217 0.39 13.21 -1.48
C THR A 217 -0.61 13.00 -2.60
N LEU A 218 -0.17 12.56 -3.79
CA LEU A 218 -1.03 12.36 -4.96
C LEU A 218 -1.03 10.89 -5.42
N ALA A 219 0.14 10.31 -5.69
CA ALA A 219 0.21 8.90 -6.12
C ALA A 219 -0.22 7.93 -4.99
N GLY A 220 0.22 8.16 -3.75
CA GLY A 220 -0.10 7.29 -2.61
C GLY A 220 -1.59 7.11 -2.35
N PRO A 221 -2.39 8.18 -2.24
CA PRO A 221 -3.85 8.08 -2.14
C PRO A 221 -4.49 7.39 -3.35
N LEU A 222 -4.02 7.68 -4.57
CA LEU A 222 -4.49 6.99 -5.78
C LEU A 222 -4.26 5.48 -5.69
N LEU A 223 -3.03 5.07 -5.39
CA LEU A 223 -2.63 3.66 -5.34
C LEU A 223 -3.40 2.87 -4.26
N ARG A 224 -3.76 3.52 -3.15
CA ARG A 224 -4.60 2.91 -2.10
C ARG A 224 -6.06 2.73 -2.49
N ALA A 225 -6.54 3.47 -3.48
CA ALA A 225 -7.91 3.39 -3.95
C ALA A 225 -8.11 2.37 -5.09
N LEU A 226 -7.01 1.87 -5.68
CA LEU A 226 -6.98 0.83 -6.72
C LEU A 226 -6.88 -0.56 -6.07
#